data_AF-A0A2D9PPP6-F1
#
_entry.id   AF-A0A2D9PPP6-F1
#
_cell.length_a   1.000
_cell.length_b   1.000
_cell.length_c   1.000
_cell.angle_alpha   90.00
_cell.angle_beta   90.00
_cell.angle_gamma   90.00
#
_symmetry.space_group_name_H-M   'P 1'
#
loop_
_entity.id
_entity.type
_entity.pdbx_description
1 polymer ?
#
loop_
_entity_poly.entity_id
_entity_poly.type
_entity_poly.pdbx_seq_one_letter_code
_entity_poly.pdbx_strand_id
1 'polypeptide(L)'
;MADEPNKQLQSMFSSIDVTASTANSDEKPASEGQDNTLFVALLRRMIAQQDKTNDLLQELIQQSRIQQQARQSELERWKQSNPELARSCRDAVDVLSDVQNEFLQSLTNEVDENEYSLRDSDYMLQEFVDRYGPRLAHLNGVLQVLSQLAEKDPS
;
A
#
# COMPACT_ATOMS: atom_id res chain seq x y z
N MET A 1 9.58 -18.15 -27.79
CA MET A 1 10.01 -18.26 -26.39
C MET A 1 9.13 -17.28 -25.61
N ALA A 2 7.94 -17.72 -25.22
CA ALA A 2 6.94 -16.91 -24.53
C ALA A 2 6.10 -17.82 -23.63
N ASP A 3 6.05 -17.43 -22.36
CA ASP A 3 5.04 -17.66 -21.32
C ASP A 3 4.50 -19.07 -21.04
N GLU A 4 4.94 -19.63 -19.91
CA GLU A 4 4.14 -20.62 -19.17
C GLU A 4 4.21 -20.40 -17.63
N PRO A 5 3.70 -19.28 -17.06
CA PRO A 5 3.54 -19.15 -15.61
C PRO A 5 2.22 -19.73 -15.07
N ASN A 6 1.30 -20.19 -15.93
CA ASN A 6 -0.10 -20.45 -15.54
C ASN A 6 -0.42 -21.90 -15.08
N LYS A 7 0.52 -22.84 -15.20
CA LYS A 7 0.29 -24.24 -14.83
C LYS A 7 0.31 -24.51 -13.32
N GLN A 8 1.06 -23.72 -12.55
CA GLN A 8 1.17 -23.93 -11.09
C GLN A 8 -0.08 -23.49 -10.32
N LEU A 9 -0.79 -22.45 -10.79
CA LEU A 9 -2.02 -21.99 -10.14
C LEU A 9 -3.19 -22.96 -10.35
N GLN A 10 -3.24 -23.66 -11.48
CA GLN A 10 -4.28 -24.65 -11.75
C GLN A 10 -4.13 -25.93 -10.90
N SER A 11 -2.90 -26.26 -10.46
CA SER A 11 -2.64 -27.42 -9.60
C SER A 11 -3.09 -27.21 -8.14
N MET A 12 -3.38 -25.97 -7.71
CA MET A 12 -3.84 -25.69 -6.35
C MET A 12 -5.38 -25.79 -6.19
N PHE A 13 -6.13 -25.93 -7.29
CA PHE A 13 -7.60 -25.83 -7.27
C PHE A 13 -8.38 -27.04 -7.80
N SER A 14 -7.73 -28.17 -8.09
CA SER A 14 -8.44 -29.34 -8.64
C SER A 14 -7.98 -30.64 -8.00
N SER A 15 -8.82 -31.19 -7.12
CA SER A 15 -9.24 -32.61 -7.09
C SER A 15 -9.93 -32.91 -5.75
N ILE A 16 -11.17 -32.43 -5.59
CA ILE A 16 -12.09 -33.05 -4.63
C ILE A 16 -12.79 -34.16 -5.43
N ASP A 17 -12.36 -35.40 -5.21
CA ASP A 17 -13.00 -36.58 -5.77
C ASP A 17 -14.26 -36.88 -4.94
N VAL A 18 -15.44 -36.52 -5.46
CA VAL A 18 -16.74 -36.89 -4.86
C VAL A 18 -17.24 -38.15 -5.57
N THR A 19 -16.82 -39.32 -5.08
CA THR A 19 -17.49 -40.57 -5.42
C THR A 19 -18.79 -40.67 -4.63
N ALA A 20 -19.92 -40.40 -5.29
CA ALA A 20 -21.25 -40.70 -4.75
C ALA A 20 -21.52 -42.22 -4.88
N SER A 21 -21.20 -42.99 -3.84
CA SER A 21 -21.69 -44.38 -3.71
C SER A 21 -23.02 -44.37 -2.97
N THR A 22 -24.12 -44.43 -3.72
CA THR A 22 -25.44 -44.77 -3.18
C THR A 22 -25.66 -46.28 -3.27
N ALA A 23 -25.60 -46.97 -2.13
CA ALA A 23 -26.51 -48.04 -1.69
C ALA A 23 -25.84 -48.98 -0.66
N ASN A 24 -26.10 -48.76 0.63
CA ASN A 24 -26.96 -49.66 1.41
C ASN A 24 -27.11 -49.15 2.85
N SER A 25 -28.36 -49.22 3.31
CA SER A 25 -28.82 -48.84 4.64
C SER A 25 -28.24 -49.76 5.72
N ASP A 26 -27.65 -49.16 6.76
CA ASP A 26 -27.78 -49.48 8.19
C ASP A 26 -26.50 -49.04 8.91
N GLU A 27 -26.46 -47.81 9.43
CA GLU A 27 -25.75 -47.48 10.67
C GLU A 27 -26.05 -46.05 11.15
N LYS A 28 -26.11 -45.91 12.48
CA LYS A 28 -26.39 -44.75 13.34
C LYS A 28 -25.65 -43.44 12.95
N PRO A 29 -26.05 -42.26 13.50
CA PRO A 29 -25.50 -40.97 13.14
C PRO A 29 -24.07 -40.82 13.69
N ALA A 30 -23.09 -41.35 12.97
CA ALA A 30 -21.67 -41.17 13.24
C ALA A 30 -21.04 -40.08 12.36
N SER A 31 -21.73 -39.64 11.30
CA SER A 31 -21.23 -38.64 10.34
C SER A 31 -21.07 -37.25 10.98
N GLU A 32 -22.05 -36.77 11.76
CA GLU A 32 -22.00 -35.41 12.34
C GLU A 32 -20.83 -35.21 13.30
N GLY A 33 -20.45 -36.24 14.07
CA GLY A 33 -19.29 -36.18 14.97
C GLY A 33 -17.96 -36.17 14.21
N GLN A 34 -17.89 -36.87 13.08
CA GLN A 34 -16.69 -36.96 12.25
C GLN A 34 -16.50 -35.68 11.43
N ASP A 35 -17.57 -35.11 10.89
CA ASP A 35 -17.58 -33.81 10.19
C ASP A 35 -17.21 -32.67 11.14
N ASN A 36 -17.74 -32.66 12.37
CA ASN A 36 -17.33 -31.72 13.42
C ASN A 36 -15.84 -31.87 13.80
N THR A 37 -15.32 -33.10 13.81
CA THR A 37 -13.91 -33.36 14.11
C THR A 37 -13.00 -32.83 13.00
N LEU A 38 -13.39 -33.03 11.73
CA LEU A 38 -12.67 -32.50 10.57
C LEU A 38 -12.73 -30.97 10.51
N PHE A 39 -13.89 -30.38 10.81
CA PHE A 39 -14.06 -28.93 10.88
C PHE A 39 -13.18 -28.31 11.98
N VAL A 40 -13.13 -28.92 13.18
CA VAL A 40 -12.24 -28.49 14.26
C VAL A 40 -10.76 -28.66 13.86
N ALA A 41 -10.40 -29.73 13.15
CA ALA A 41 -9.05 -29.92 12.65
C ALA A 41 -8.66 -28.85 11.61
N LEU A 42 -9.58 -28.48 10.71
CA LEU A 42 -9.39 -27.42 9.74
C LEU A 42 -9.24 -26.05 10.41
N LEU A 43 -10.10 -25.73 11.39
CA LEU A 43 -9.99 -24.50 12.18
C LEU A 43 -8.65 -24.41 12.92
N ARG A 44 -8.19 -25.51 13.53
CA ARG A 44 -6.87 -25.55 14.17
C ARG A 44 -5.74 -25.35 13.17
N ARG A 45 -5.83 -25.97 11.99
CA ARG A 45 -4.86 -25.76 10.91
C ARG A 45 -4.88 -24.31 10.43
N MET A 46 -6.05 -23.70 10.29
CA MET A 46 -6.22 -22.31 9.91
C MET A 46 -5.61 -21.36 10.94
N ILE A 47 -5.88 -21.58 12.24
CA ILE A 47 -5.27 -20.82 13.33
C ILE A 47 -3.75 -20.97 13.31
N ALA A 48 -3.23 -22.18 13.16
CA ALA A 48 -1.79 -22.41 13.06
C ALA A 48 -1.15 -21.72 11.83
N GLN A 49 -1.86 -21.64 10.70
CA GLN A 49 -1.40 -20.85 9.55
C GLN A 49 -1.46 -19.36 9.84
N GLN A 50 -2.51 -18.87 10.51
CA GLN A 50 -2.65 -17.48 10.89
C GLN A 50 -1.55 -17.02 11.85
N ASP A 51 -1.20 -17.86 12.84
CA ASP A 51 -0.08 -17.60 13.75
C ASP A 51 1.24 -17.49 12.98
N LYS A 52 1.50 -18.44 12.06
CA LYS A 52 2.68 -18.37 11.19
C LYS A 52 2.70 -17.12 10.31
N THR A 53 1.54 -16.69 9.78
CA THR A 53 1.44 -15.44 9.02
C THR A 53 1.73 -14.23 9.91
N ASN A 54 1.24 -14.22 11.15
CA ASN A 54 1.53 -13.15 12.11
C ASN A 54 3.02 -13.07 12.42
N ASP A 55 3.69 -14.20 12.62
CA ASP A 55 5.14 -14.25 12.86
C ASP A 55 5.93 -13.67 11.69
N LEU A 56 5.58 -14.05 10.45
CA LEU A 56 6.23 -13.51 9.25
C LEU A 56 5.97 -12.01 9.05
N LEU A 57 4.75 -11.53 9.37
CA LEU A 57 4.44 -10.11 9.32
C LEU A 57 5.25 -9.33 10.37
N GLN A 58 5.42 -9.88 11.58
CA GLN A 58 6.28 -9.29 12.59
C GLN A 58 7.74 -9.22 12.12
N GLU A 59 8.27 -10.28 11.52
CA GLU A 59 9.63 -10.31 10.97
C GLU A 59 9.79 -9.28 9.83
N LEU A 60 8.82 -9.17 8.93
CA LEU A 60 8.84 -8.19 7.84
C LEU A 60 8.80 -6.75 8.38
N ILE A 61 7.99 -6.48 9.40
CA ILE A 61 7.96 -5.17 10.07
C ILE A 61 9.31 -4.89 10.72
N GLN A 62 9.92 -5.87 11.38
CA GLN A 62 11.23 -5.72 12.00
C GLN A 62 12.31 -5.41 10.95
N GLN A 63 12.33 -6.16 9.84
CA GLN A 63 13.24 -5.90 8.73
C GLN A 63 13.02 -4.51 8.13
N SER A 64 11.76 -4.09 7.95
CA SER A 64 11.42 -2.76 7.44
C SER A 64 11.92 -1.65 8.38
N ARG A 65 11.77 -1.83 9.70
CA ARG A 65 12.30 -0.88 10.70
C ARG A 65 13.81 -0.76 10.62
N ILE A 66 14.53 -1.88 10.51
CA ILE A 66 16.00 -1.88 10.39
C ILE A 66 16.44 -1.13 9.12
N GLN A 67 15.80 -1.39 7.98
CA GLN A 67 16.09 -0.69 6.72
C GLN A 67 15.79 0.81 6.81
N GLN A 68 14.67 1.20 7.44
CA GLN A 68 14.32 2.60 7.65
C GLN A 68 15.35 3.31 8.55
N GLN A 69 15.76 2.69 9.64
CA GLN A 69 16.78 3.24 10.55
C GLN A 69 18.14 3.39 9.87
N ALA A 70 18.57 2.38 9.10
CA ALA A 70 19.82 2.45 8.36
C ALA A 70 19.82 3.62 7.36
N ARG A 71 18.74 3.78 6.57
CA ARG A 71 18.59 4.92 5.66
C ARG A 71 18.58 6.26 6.40
N GLN A 72 17.90 6.35 7.55
CA GLN A 72 17.91 7.56 8.38
C GLN A 72 19.33 7.91 8.86
N SER A 73 20.08 6.92 9.36
CA SER A 73 21.45 7.16 9.84
C SER A 73 22.42 7.58 8.72
N GLU A 74 22.26 7.04 7.52
CA GLU A 74 23.07 7.43 6.36
C GLU A 74 22.75 8.86 5.94
N LEU A 75 21.47 9.20 5.94
CA LEU A 75 20.99 10.54 5.62
C LEU A 75 21.44 11.57 6.66
N GLU A 76 21.40 11.24 7.95
CA GLU A 76 21.96 12.08 9.02
C GLU A 76 23.46 12.29 8.85
N ARG A 77 24.22 11.23 8.55
CA ARG A 77 25.65 11.33 8.26
C ARG A 77 25.92 12.19 7.03
N TRP A 78 25.11 12.05 5.98
CA TRP A 78 25.20 12.86 4.77
C TRP A 78 24.92 14.34 5.04
N LYS A 79 23.94 14.65 5.90
CA LYS A 79 23.64 16.02 6.35
C LYS A 79 24.81 16.63 7.11
N GLN A 80 25.43 15.87 8.02
CA GLN A 80 26.62 16.33 8.75
C GLN A 80 27.80 16.62 7.82
N SER A 81 27.96 15.87 6.72
CA SER A 81 29.00 16.13 5.73
C SER A 81 28.66 17.26 4.74
N ASN A 82 27.38 17.64 4.59
CA ASN A 82 26.92 18.66 3.64
C ASN A 82 25.96 19.67 4.30
N PRO A 83 26.42 20.43 5.32
CA PRO A 83 25.55 21.33 6.08
C PRO A 83 24.97 22.48 5.22
N GLU A 84 25.77 23.04 4.31
CA GLU A 84 25.31 24.14 3.43
C GLU A 84 24.20 23.70 2.48
N LEU A 85 24.29 22.48 1.94
CA LEU A 85 23.24 21.92 1.08
C LEU A 85 21.97 21.59 1.86
N ALA A 86 22.10 21.07 3.09
CA ALA A 86 20.96 20.82 3.96
C ALA A 86 20.19 22.10 4.32
N ARG A 87 20.89 23.22 4.51
CA ARG A 87 20.29 24.55 4.69
C ARG A 87 19.63 25.07 3.42
N SER A 88 20.31 24.98 2.27
CA SER A 88 19.72 25.37 0.99
C SER A 88 18.48 24.54 0.64
N CYS A 89 18.47 23.24 0.94
CA CYS A 89 17.29 22.41 0.80
C CYS A 89 16.14 22.87 1.69
N ARG A 90 16.44 23.36 2.90
CA ARG A 90 15.43 23.94 3.78
C ARG A 90 14.83 25.23 3.21
N ASP A 91 15.67 26.17 2.80
CA ASP A 91 15.20 27.41 2.16
C ASP A 91 14.34 27.11 0.92
N ALA A 92 14.75 26.11 0.13
CA ALA A 92 13.99 25.64 -1.02
C ALA A 92 12.64 25.00 -0.63
N VAL A 93 12.56 24.26 0.48
CA VAL A 93 11.30 23.70 1.00
C VAL A 93 10.35 24.82 1.41
N ASP A 94 10.83 25.85 2.08
CA ASP A 94 9.99 26.96 2.52
C ASP A 94 9.38 27.68 1.31
N VAL A 95 10.21 28.05 0.33
CA VAL A 95 9.73 28.68 -0.92
C VAL A 95 8.77 27.77 -1.68
N LEU A 96 9.07 26.47 -1.79
CA LEU A 96 8.18 25.54 -2.50
C LEU A 96 6.88 25.28 -1.75
N SER A 97 6.87 25.38 -0.42
CA SER A 97 5.66 25.27 0.40
C SER A 97 4.75 26.48 0.16
N ASP A 98 5.31 27.68 0.05
CA ASP A 98 4.55 28.87 -0.30
C ASP A 98 3.94 28.75 -1.71
N VAL A 99 4.74 28.30 -2.69
CA VAL A 99 4.25 28.03 -4.05
C VAL A 99 3.17 26.94 -4.07
N GLN A 100 3.30 25.90 -3.25
CA GLN A 100 2.27 24.86 -3.11
C GLN A 100 0.96 25.44 -2.61
N ASN A 101 1.01 26.28 -1.58
CA ASN A 101 -0.16 26.91 -1.00
C ASN A 101 -0.86 27.83 -2.00
N GLU A 102 -0.11 28.64 -2.75
CA GLU A 102 -0.66 29.48 -3.81
C GLU A 102 -1.31 28.64 -4.92
N PHE A 103 -0.67 27.55 -5.33
CA PHE A 103 -1.23 26.63 -6.32
C PHE A 103 -2.52 25.96 -5.83
N LEU A 104 -2.57 25.51 -4.57
CA LEU A 104 -3.78 24.95 -3.96
C LEU A 104 -4.90 25.99 -3.88
N GLN A 105 -4.56 27.24 -3.58
CA GLN A 105 -5.53 28.34 -3.57
C GLN A 105 -6.11 28.58 -4.98
N SER A 106 -5.25 28.65 -6.00
CA SER A 106 -5.70 28.77 -7.40
C SER A 106 -6.58 27.60 -7.83
N LEU A 107 -6.21 26.37 -7.46
CA LEU A 107 -6.98 25.16 -7.75
C LEU A 107 -8.35 25.22 -7.08
N THR A 108 -8.40 25.62 -5.81
CA THR A 108 -9.65 25.70 -5.05
C THR A 108 -10.58 26.75 -5.63
N ASN A 109 -10.06 27.90 -6.04
CA ASN A 109 -10.85 28.95 -6.70
C ASN A 109 -11.44 28.47 -8.03
N GLU A 110 -10.67 27.76 -8.85
CA GLU A 110 -11.16 27.21 -10.13
C GLU A 110 -12.24 26.14 -9.95
N VAL A 111 -12.22 25.39 -8.85
CA VAL A 111 -13.28 24.45 -8.50
C VAL A 111 -14.54 25.19 -8.08
N ASP A 112 -14.41 26.26 -7.30
CA ASP A 112 -15.55 27.08 -6.83
C ASP A 112 -16.23 27.80 -7.99
N GLU A 113 -15.44 28.38 -8.90
CA GLU A 113 -15.95 29.09 -10.09
C GLU A 113 -16.63 28.15 -11.10
N ASN A 114 -16.18 26.90 -11.21
CA ASN A 114 -16.67 25.92 -12.19
C ASN A 114 -17.44 24.75 -11.58
N GLU A 115 -17.93 24.87 -10.33
CA GLU A 115 -18.53 23.75 -9.56
C GLU A 115 -19.61 23.00 -10.33
N TYR A 116 -20.54 23.73 -10.95
CA TYR A 116 -21.65 23.14 -11.72
C TYR A 116 -21.14 22.39 -12.97
N SER A 117 -20.19 22.97 -13.69
CA SER A 117 -19.60 22.37 -14.90
C SER A 117 -18.77 21.12 -14.59
N LEU A 118 -18.06 21.11 -13.46
CA LEU A 118 -17.26 19.97 -13.00
C LEU A 118 -18.14 18.81 -12.50
N ARG A 119 -19.33 19.10 -11.98
CA ARG A 119 -20.29 18.08 -11.53
C ARG A 119 -21.09 17.46 -12.68
N ASP A 120 -21.47 18.26 -13.66
CA ASP A 120 -22.35 17.82 -14.75
C ASP A 120 -21.59 17.24 -15.96
N SER A 121 -20.27 17.50 -16.07
CA SER A 121 -19.46 17.08 -17.22
C SER A 121 -18.19 16.34 -16.81
N ASP A 122 -18.17 15.02 -17.07
CA ASP A 122 -16.99 14.16 -16.90
C ASP A 122 -15.78 14.66 -17.72
N TYR A 123 -16.03 15.31 -18.87
CA TYR A 123 -14.97 15.89 -19.69
C TYR A 123 -14.28 17.06 -18.98
N MET A 124 -15.05 17.97 -18.38
CA MET A 124 -14.49 19.11 -17.65
C MET A 124 -13.73 18.66 -16.40
N LEU A 125 -14.24 17.63 -15.71
CA LEU A 125 -13.52 17.01 -14.59
C LEU A 125 -12.19 16.41 -15.05
N GLN A 126 -12.19 15.69 -16.17
CA GLN A 126 -10.98 15.09 -16.71
C GLN A 126 -9.96 16.13 -17.16
N GLU A 127 -10.39 17.20 -17.85
CA GLU A 127 -9.51 18.31 -18.23
C GLU A 127 -8.93 19.02 -17.00
N PHE A 128 -9.73 19.22 -15.94
CA PHE A 128 -9.26 19.76 -14.68
C PHE A 128 -8.19 18.86 -14.04
N VAL A 129 -8.44 17.55 -13.96
CA VAL A 129 -7.48 16.58 -13.42
C VAL A 129 -6.21 16.53 -14.26
N ASP A 130 -6.30 16.58 -15.58
CA ASP A 130 -5.14 16.57 -16.48
C ASP A 130 -4.31 17.86 -16.38
N ARG A 131 -4.96 19.01 -16.14
CA ARG A 131 -4.31 20.31 -15.96
C ARG A 131 -3.60 20.43 -14.60
N TYR A 132 -4.23 20.00 -13.52
CA TYR A 132 -3.75 20.23 -12.15
C TYR A 132 -3.08 19.00 -11.51
N GLY A 133 -3.50 17.78 -11.87
CA GLY A 133 -3.07 16.53 -11.27
C GLY A 133 -1.57 16.23 -11.41
N PRO A 134 -0.99 16.22 -12.62
CA PRO A 134 0.43 15.94 -12.81
C PRO A 134 1.33 16.94 -12.07
N ARG A 135 0.96 18.23 -12.10
CA ARG A 135 1.71 19.29 -11.43
C ARG A 135 1.65 19.14 -9.90
N LEU A 136 0.48 18.83 -9.35
CA LEU A 136 0.31 18.59 -7.92
C LEU A 136 1.12 17.36 -7.44
N ALA A 137 1.09 16.26 -8.20
CA ALA A 137 1.82 15.05 -7.87
C ALA A 137 3.34 15.26 -7.89
N HIS A 138 3.85 15.92 -8.94
CA HIS A 138 5.28 16.22 -9.06
C HIS A 138 5.75 17.18 -7.97
N LEU A 139 5.01 18.25 -7.69
CA LEU A 139 5.38 19.23 -6.66
C LEU A 139 5.47 18.58 -5.27
N ASN A 140 4.48 17.75 -4.91
CA ASN A 140 4.51 16.98 -3.67
C ASN A 140 5.72 16.04 -3.60
N GLY A 141 6.06 15.36 -4.71
CA GLY A 141 7.23 14.49 -4.78
C GLY A 141 8.54 15.24 -4.55
N VAL A 142 8.72 16.41 -5.20
CA VAL A 142 9.92 17.25 -5.01
C VAL A 142 10.01 17.75 -3.57
N LEU A 143 8.91 18.23 -2.99
CA LEU A 143 8.87 18.69 -1.60
C LEU A 143 9.18 17.56 -0.62
N GLN A 144 8.69 16.35 -0.88
CA GLN A 144 9.00 15.18 -0.05
C GLN A 144 10.49 14.80 -0.09
N VAL A 145 11.16 14.93 -1.23
CA VAL A 145 12.60 14.68 -1.34
C VAL A 145 13.40 15.78 -0.64
N LEU A 146 13.05 17.05 -0.89
CA LEU A 146 13.76 18.18 -0.28
C LEU A 146 13.56 18.23 1.23
N SER A 147 12.37 17.93 1.76
CA SER A 147 12.12 17.85 3.20
C SER A 147 12.88 16.71 3.89
N GLN A 148 13.09 15.58 3.21
CA GLN A 148 13.98 14.53 3.71
C GLN A 148 15.42 15.03 3.82
N LEU A 149 15.88 15.82 2.86
CA LEU A 149 17.25 16.35 2.80
C LEU A 149 17.47 17.63 3.63
N ALA A 150 16.40 18.35 3.96
CA ALA A 150 16.43 19.58 4.74
C ALA A 150 16.92 19.33 6.17
N GLU A 151 17.67 20.28 6.72
CA GLU A 151 18.07 20.25 8.12
C GLU A 151 16.82 20.26 9.02
N LYS A 152 16.71 19.28 9.93
CA LYS A 152 15.59 19.25 10.87
C LYS A 152 15.84 20.28 11.95
N ASP A 153 14.89 21.16 12.20
CA ASP A 153 15.00 22.13 13.29
C ASP A 153 15.35 21.43 14.61
N PRO A 154 16.38 21.90 15.34
CA PRO A 154 16.55 21.53 16.74
C PRO A 154 15.44 22.21 17.54
N SER A 155 14.32 21.52 17.76
CA SER A 155 13.31 21.90 18.75
C SER A 155 13.80 21.57 20.16
#